data_AF-A0A2J4XWA4-F1
#
_entry.id   AF-A0A2J4XWA4-F1
#
_cell.length_a   1.000
_cell.length_b   1.000
_cell.length_c   1.000
_cell.angle_alpha   90.00
_cell.angle_beta   90.00
_cell.angle_gamma   90.00
#
_symmetry.space_group_name_H-M   'P 1'
#
loop_
_entity.id
_entity.type
_entity.pdbx_description
1 polymer ?
#
loop_
_entity_poly.entity_id
_entity_poly.type
_entity_poly.pdbx_seq_one_letter_code
_entity_poly.pdbx_strand_id
1 'polypeptide(L)'
;MAKHLFTSESVSEGHPDKIADQISDAVLDAILEQDPKARVACETYVKTGMVLVGGEITTSAWVDIEEITRNTVREIGYVHSDMGFDANSCAVLSAIGKQSPDINQGVDRADPLEQGAGDQGLMFGYATNETDVLMPAPITYAHRLVQRQAEVRKNGTLPWLRPDAKSQVTFQYDDGKVVGID
;
A
#
# COMPACT_ATOMS: atom_id res chain seq x y z
N MET A 1 -0.17 -36.71 6.26
CA MET A 1 -1.37 -35.87 6.54
C MET A 1 -2.32 -35.92 5.33
N ALA A 2 -3.54 -35.39 5.44
CA ALA A 2 -4.51 -35.38 4.35
C ALA A 2 -4.23 -34.27 3.33
N LYS A 3 -4.58 -34.51 2.06
CA LYS A 3 -4.54 -33.51 0.99
C LYS A 3 -5.53 -32.37 1.30
N HIS A 4 -5.12 -31.13 1.04
CA HIS A 4 -6.01 -29.97 1.14
C HIS A 4 -5.66 -28.90 0.10
N LEU A 5 -6.60 -27.96 -0.08
CA LEU A 5 -6.41 -26.79 -0.93
C LEU A 5 -6.23 -25.55 -0.05
N PHE A 6 -5.35 -24.64 -0.49
CA PHE A 6 -5.15 -23.34 0.14
C PHE A 6 -5.10 -22.24 -0.90
N THR A 7 -5.83 -21.15 -0.67
CA THR A 7 -5.98 -20.05 -1.63
C THR A 7 -5.40 -18.76 -1.06
N SER A 8 -4.72 -17.99 -1.91
CA SER A 8 -4.35 -16.60 -1.63
C SER A 8 -4.59 -15.73 -2.84
N GLU A 9 -4.75 -14.43 -2.59
CA GLU A 9 -5.03 -13.43 -3.62
C GLU A 9 -4.11 -12.22 -3.49
N SER A 10 -4.07 -11.41 -4.54
CA SER A 10 -3.34 -10.16 -4.57
C SER A 10 -3.99 -9.19 -5.56
N VAL A 11 -3.69 -7.91 -5.40
CA VAL A 11 -4.20 -6.84 -6.26
C VAL A 11 -3.04 -5.98 -6.77
N SER A 12 -3.19 -5.44 -7.97
CA SER A 12 -2.18 -4.57 -8.57
C SER A 12 -2.08 -3.22 -7.86
N GLU A 13 -1.00 -2.49 -8.16
CA GLU A 13 -0.83 -1.06 -7.82
C GLU A 13 -1.97 -0.16 -8.33
N GLY A 14 -2.75 -0.61 -9.32
CA GLY A 14 -3.90 0.12 -9.84
C GLY A 14 -5.22 -0.12 -9.12
N HIS A 15 -5.27 -1.02 -8.13
CA HIS A 15 -6.47 -1.26 -7.34
C HIS A 15 -6.77 -0.05 -6.44
N PRO A 16 -8.01 0.44 -6.32
CA PRO A 16 -8.33 1.66 -5.56
C PRO A 16 -7.78 1.69 -4.13
N ASP A 17 -7.89 0.57 -3.41
CA ASP A 17 -7.35 0.49 -2.04
C ASP A 17 -5.82 0.60 -2.04
N LYS A 18 -5.14 0.02 -3.05
CA LYS A 18 -3.68 0.16 -3.19
C LYS A 18 -3.26 1.53 -3.70
N ILE A 19 -4.11 2.24 -4.44
CA ILE A 19 -3.88 3.66 -4.76
C ILE A 19 -3.89 4.47 -3.47
N ALA A 20 -4.84 4.21 -2.57
CA ALA A 20 -4.92 4.88 -1.27
C ALA A 20 -3.67 4.63 -0.42
N ASP A 21 -3.26 3.36 -0.29
CA ASP A 21 -2.02 2.99 0.42
C ASP A 21 -0.80 3.74 -0.15
N GLN A 22 -0.62 3.72 -1.48
CA GLN A 22 0.53 4.35 -2.14
C GLN A 22 0.54 5.87 -1.97
N ILE A 23 -0.61 6.54 -1.97
CA ILE A 23 -0.69 7.99 -1.73
C ILE A 23 -0.33 8.29 -0.26
N SER A 24 -0.87 7.53 0.68
CA SER A 24 -0.56 7.69 2.10
C SER A 24 0.95 7.52 2.37
N ASP A 25 1.57 6.48 1.82
CA ASP A 25 3.01 6.24 1.97
C ASP A 25 3.85 7.26 1.19
N ALA A 26 3.41 7.76 0.04
CA ALA A 26 4.12 8.83 -0.67
C ALA A 26 4.14 10.15 0.11
N VAL A 27 3.06 10.47 0.81
CA VAL A 27 3.02 11.63 1.73
C VAL A 27 3.96 11.40 2.92
N LEU A 28 3.99 10.19 3.48
CA LEU A 28 4.93 9.81 4.54
C LEU A 28 6.38 9.99 4.08
N ASP A 29 6.75 9.44 2.93
CA ASP A 29 8.11 9.51 2.38
C ASP A 29 8.57 10.95 2.18
N ALA A 30 7.74 11.79 1.55
CA ALA A 30 8.06 13.19 1.31
C ALA A 30 8.26 13.98 2.61
N ILE A 31 7.51 13.63 3.67
CA ILE A 31 7.66 14.24 4.99
C ILE A 31 8.94 13.74 5.67
N LEU A 32 9.19 12.43 5.68
CA LEU A 32 10.35 11.84 6.35
C LEU A 32 11.67 12.22 5.69
N GLU A 33 11.67 12.49 4.38
CA GLU A 33 12.84 13.03 3.67
C GLU A 33 13.31 14.37 4.26
N GLN A 34 12.38 15.22 4.70
CA GLN A 34 12.67 16.53 5.30
C GLN A 34 12.77 16.48 6.83
N ASP A 35 11.96 15.65 7.48
CA ASP A 35 11.85 15.53 8.92
C ASP A 35 11.74 14.06 9.35
N PRO A 36 12.88 13.38 9.61
CA PRO A 36 12.90 11.98 10.02
C PRO A 36 12.23 11.69 11.37
N LYS A 37 11.89 12.72 12.15
CA LYS A 37 11.22 12.59 13.44
C LYS A 37 9.74 12.93 13.37
N ALA A 38 9.20 13.18 12.17
CA ALA A 38 7.79 13.43 11.97
C ALA A 38 6.91 12.33 12.58
N ARG A 39 5.67 12.70 12.88
CA ARG A 39 4.58 11.80 13.26
C ARG A 39 3.52 11.91 12.19
N VAL A 40 3.33 10.85 11.43
CA VAL A 40 2.44 10.84 10.26
C VAL A 40 1.45 9.70 10.42
N ALA A 41 0.18 10.04 10.56
CA ALA A 41 -0.95 9.13 10.41
C ALA A 41 -1.77 9.65 9.23
N CYS A 42 -1.36 9.27 8.01
CA CYS A 42 -1.96 9.77 6.77
C CYS A 42 -2.95 8.75 6.22
N GLU A 43 -4.21 9.15 6.12
CA GLU A 43 -5.31 8.32 5.61
C GLU A 43 -5.76 8.84 4.25
N THR A 44 -5.95 7.93 3.30
CA THR A 44 -6.40 8.30 1.95
C THR A 44 -7.72 7.63 1.60
N TYR A 45 -8.69 8.41 1.12
CA TYR A 45 -9.95 7.90 0.57
C TYR A 45 -10.03 8.21 -0.93
N VAL A 46 -10.21 7.17 -1.76
CA VAL A 46 -10.23 7.30 -3.22
C VAL A 46 -11.60 6.89 -3.76
N LYS A 47 -12.20 7.75 -4.59
CA LYS A 47 -13.44 7.44 -5.32
C LYS A 47 -13.52 8.18 -6.65
N THR A 48 -14.58 7.96 -7.42
CA THR A 48 -14.81 8.57 -8.73
C THR A 48 -14.55 10.08 -8.70
N GLY A 49 -13.49 10.50 -9.41
CA GLY A 49 -13.13 11.90 -9.58
C GLY A 49 -12.54 12.59 -8.35
N MET A 50 -12.25 11.89 -7.25
CA MET A 50 -11.66 12.51 -6.06
C MET A 50 -10.65 11.62 -5.32
N VAL A 51 -9.64 12.28 -4.76
CA VAL A 51 -8.78 11.77 -3.69
C VAL A 51 -8.97 12.69 -2.48
N LEU A 52 -9.21 12.13 -1.31
CA LEU A 52 -9.19 12.84 -0.03
C LEU A 52 -8.02 12.32 0.80
N VAL A 53 -7.12 13.22 1.18
CA VAL A 53 -5.98 12.95 2.06
C VAL A 53 -6.28 13.59 3.42
N GLY A 54 -6.28 12.79 4.48
CA GLY A 54 -6.61 13.21 5.84
C GLY A 54 -5.76 12.55 6.91
N GLY A 55 -6.21 12.66 8.16
CA GLY A 55 -5.53 12.13 9.35
C GLY A 55 -4.73 13.19 10.10
N GLU A 56 -3.74 12.76 10.87
CA GLU A 56 -2.98 13.61 11.77
C GLU A 56 -1.48 13.62 11.43
N ILE A 57 -0.96 14.81 11.13
CA ILE A 57 0.44 15.01 10.78
C ILE A 57 1.06 16.08 11.69
N THR A 58 2.14 15.69 12.37
CA THR A 58 3.00 16.59 13.13
C THR A 58 4.42 16.50 12.58
N THR A 59 4.85 17.58 11.91
CA THR A 59 6.16 17.66 11.28
C THR A 59 6.61 19.12 11.15
N SER A 60 7.91 19.31 10.95
CA SER A 60 8.51 20.56 10.50
C SER A 60 8.65 20.68 8.97
N ALA A 61 8.40 19.58 8.24
CA ALA A 61 8.42 19.53 6.78
C ALA A 61 7.30 20.39 6.16
N TRP A 62 7.55 20.84 4.92
CA TRP A 62 6.52 21.41 4.06
C TRP A 62 6.43 20.58 2.78
N VAL A 63 5.25 20.02 2.53
CA VAL A 63 4.99 19.16 1.38
C VAL A 63 3.74 19.63 0.65
N ASP A 64 3.73 19.48 -0.67
CA ASP A 64 2.57 19.75 -1.51
C ASP A 64 1.76 18.46 -1.70
N ILE A 65 0.66 18.33 -0.96
CA ILE A 65 -0.20 17.14 -0.96
C ILE A 65 -0.84 16.93 -2.33
N GLU A 66 -1.18 18.01 -3.04
CA GLU A 66 -1.78 17.89 -4.38
C GLU A 66 -0.77 17.35 -5.37
N GLU A 67 0.44 17.93 -5.39
CA GLU A 67 1.50 17.48 -6.30
C GLU A 67 1.89 16.02 -6.05
N ILE A 68 2.11 15.63 -4.79
CA ILE A 68 2.43 14.24 -4.42
C ILE A 68 1.31 13.30 -4.87
N THR A 69 0.05 13.63 -4.53
CA THR A 69 -1.11 12.80 -4.90
C THR A 69 -1.20 12.61 -6.42
N ARG A 70 -1.09 13.69 -7.19
CA ARG A 70 -1.20 13.63 -8.66
C ARG A 70 -0.04 12.85 -9.27
N ASN A 71 1.18 13.00 -8.75
CA ASN A 71 2.34 12.27 -9.22
C ASN A 71 2.20 10.77 -8.95
N THR A 72 1.81 10.38 -7.75
CA THR A 72 1.56 8.97 -7.39
C THR A 72 0.50 8.34 -8.30
N VAL A 73 -0.64 9.01 -8.51
CA VAL A 73 -1.71 8.50 -9.41
C VAL A 73 -1.21 8.37 -10.86
N ARG A 74 -0.38 9.31 -11.32
CA ARG A 74 0.22 9.29 -12.66
C ARG A 74 1.18 8.12 -12.85
N GLU A 75 2.03 7.83 -11.85
CA GLU A 75 2.99 6.72 -11.88
C GLU A 75 2.31 5.34 -11.88
N ILE A 76 1.17 5.22 -11.20
CA ILE A 76 0.29 4.05 -11.25
C ILE A 76 -0.30 3.88 -12.68
N GLY A 77 -0.54 4.99 -13.38
CA GLY A 77 -0.92 4.99 -14.80
C GLY A 77 -2.34 5.46 -15.09
N TYR A 78 -3.04 6.07 -14.13
CA TYR A 78 -4.34 6.70 -14.36
C TYR A 78 -4.15 8.12 -14.92
N VAL A 79 -4.07 8.21 -16.25
CA VAL A 79 -3.69 9.45 -16.97
C VAL A 79 -4.69 9.87 -18.06
N HIS A 80 -5.85 9.23 -18.09
CA HIS A 80 -6.90 9.57 -19.06
C HIS A 80 -8.28 9.15 -18.53
N SER A 81 -9.29 9.99 -18.73
CA SER A 81 -10.66 9.76 -18.25
C SER A 81 -11.29 8.46 -18.76
N ASP A 82 -10.88 7.96 -19.93
CA ASP A 82 -11.30 6.66 -20.46
C ASP A 82 -11.04 5.49 -19.49
N MET A 83 -10.06 5.64 -18.59
CA MET A 83 -9.70 4.64 -17.58
C MET A 83 -10.59 4.71 -16.32
N GLY A 84 -11.50 5.69 -16.24
CA GLY A 84 -12.38 5.94 -15.09
C GLY A 84 -11.78 6.84 -14.02
N PHE A 85 -10.48 7.15 -14.11
CA PHE A 85 -9.75 8.04 -13.21
C PHE A 85 -8.57 8.69 -13.94
N ASP A 86 -8.25 9.93 -13.61
CA ASP A 86 -7.16 10.70 -14.25
C ASP A 86 -6.52 11.66 -13.23
N ALA A 87 -5.22 11.49 -13.02
CA ALA A 87 -4.39 12.30 -12.14
C ALA A 87 -4.51 13.81 -12.41
N ASN A 88 -4.76 14.22 -13.66
CA ASN A 88 -4.76 15.63 -14.04
C ASN A 88 -6.11 16.30 -13.85
N SER A 89 -7.20 15.53 -13.80
CA SER A 89 -8.57 16.06 -13.72
C SER A 89 -9.30 15.73 -12.42
N CYS A 90 -8.81 14.77 -11.62
CA CYS A 90 -9.43 14.45 -10.34
C CYS A 90 -9.28 15.60 -9.34
N ALA A 91 -10.28 15.75 -8.46
CA ALA A 91 -10.18 16.62 -7.30
C ALA A 91 -9.20 16.01 -6.29
N VAL A 92 -8.39 16.87 -5.64
CA VAL A 92 -7.58 16.50 -4.48
C VAL A 92 -8.07 17.34 -3.31
N LEU A 93 -8.54 16.68 -2.26
CA LEU A 93 -9.07 17.29 -1.05
C LEU A 93 -8.12 16.97 0.11
N SER A 94 -7.91 17.94 0.99
CA SER A 94 -7.07 17.76 2.17
C SER A 94 -7.84 18.09 3.44
N ALA A 95 -7.82 17.18 4.40
CA ALA A 95 -8.43 17.31 5.72
C ALA A 95 -7.45 16.80 6.80
N ILE A 96 -6.26 17.40 6.85
CA ILE A 96 -5.15 16.99 7.73
C ILE A 96 -5.15 17.87 9.00
N GLY A 97 -5.25 17.22 10.15
CA GLY A 97 -5.07 17.83 11.47
C GLY A 97 -3.65 17.63 12.03
N LYS A 98 -3.43 18.11 13.26
CA LYS A 98 -2.23 17.80 14.04
C LYS A 98 -2.50 16.65 15.00
N GLN A 99 -1.47 15.88 15.34
CA GLN A 99 -1.57 14.84 16.37
C GLN A 99 -2.01 15.46 17.71
N SER A 100 -2.88 14.74 18.45
CA SER A 100 -3.29 15.14 19.79
C SER A 100 -2.09 15.20 20.75
N PRO A 101 -1.91 16.28 21.53
CA PRO A 101 -0.85 16.36 22.54
C PRO A 101 -1.01 15.28 23.63
N ASP A 102 -2.24 14.84 23.90
CA ASP A 102 -2.53 13.78 24.88
C ASP A 102 -1.97 12.41 24.45
N ILE A 103 -1.90 12.17 23.13
CA ILE A 103 -1.25 10.99 22.55
C ILE A 103 0.27 11.20 22.61
N ASN A 104 0.74 12.37 22.19
CA ASN A 104 2.17 12.66 22.10
C ASN A 104 2.90 12.49 23.44
N GLN A 105 2.32 12.93 24.56
CA GLN A 105 2.92 12.75 25.90
C GLN A 105 3.07 11.29 26.35
N GLY A 106 2.30 10.36 25.74
CA GLY A 106 2.42 8.92 25.99
C GLY A 106 3.52 8.26 25.16
N VAL A 107 3.85 8.87 24.01
CA VAL A 107 4.80 8.35 23.03
C VAL A 107 6.17 8.97 23.20
N ASP A 108 6.26 10.31 23.12
CA ASP A 108 7.50 11.05 23.14
C ASP A 108 7.92 11.34 24.58
N ARG A 109 8.99 10.66 25.01
CA ARG A 109 9.66 10.87 26.29
C ARG A 109 11.04 11.47 26.10
N ALA A 110 11.60 12.02 27.18
CA ALA A 110 12.94 12.61 27.14
C ALA A 110 14.03 11.59 26.80
N ASP A 111 13.90 10.36 27.32
CA ASP A 111 14.75 9.23 26.94
C ASP A 111 14.08 8.42 25.82
N PRO A 112 14.73 8.26 24.64
CA PRO A 112 14.25 7.41 23.55
C PRO A 112 13.93 5.97 23.97
N LEU A 113 14.64 5.42 24.97
CA LEU A 113 14.42 4.06 25.46
C LEU A 113 13.12 3.93 26.28
N GLU A 114 12.57 5.04 26.76
CA GLU A 114 11.32 5.07 27.51
C GLU A 114 10.11 5.38 26.62
N GLN A 115 10.30 5.64 25.32
CA GLN A 115 9.20 5.93 24.40
C GLN A 115 8.16 4.80 24.39
N GLY A 116 6.90 5.18 24.49
CA GLY A 116 5.77 4.25 24.49
C GLY A 116 5.35 3.82 23.09
N ALA A 117 4.56 2.75 23.01
CA ALA A 117 3.85 2.42 21.78
C ALA A 117 2.86 3.54 21.42
N GLY A 118 2.68 3.80 20.12
CA GLY A 118 1.73 4.80 19.61
C GLY A 118 0.27 4.47 19.90
N ASP A 119 -0.04 3.18 20.00
CA ASP A 119 -1.36 2.65 20.36
C ASP A 119 -1.20 1.24 20.96
N GLN A 120 -2.26 0.71 21.55
CA GLN A 120 -2.37 -0.71 21.92
C GLN A 120 -2.52 -1.60 20.67
N GLY A 121 -1.98 -2.82 20.71
CA GLY A 121 -2.10 -3.75 19.58
C GLY A 121 -1.45 -5.10 19.81
N LEU A 122 -1.62 -5.99 18.82
CA LEU A 122 -0.94 -7.28 18.72
C LEU A 122 -0.35 -7.44 17.32
N MET A 123 0.77 -8.16 17.22
CA MET A 123 1.52 -8.34 15.97
C MET A 123 1.88 -9.81 15.80
N PHE A 124 1.74 -10.33 14.57
CA PHE A 124 2.18 -11.68 14.20
C PHE A 124 3.29 -11.60 13.16
N GLY A 125 4.40 -12.28 13.43
CA GLY A 125 5.44 -12.57 12.43
C GLY A 125 5.27 -14.00 11.92
N TYR A 126 5.54 -14.22 10.63
CA TYR A 126 5.48 -15.54 10.02
C TYR A 126 6.64 -15.74 9.03
N ALA A 127 7.14 -16.97 8.95
CA ALA A 127 8.13 -17.39 7.97
C ALA A 127 7.97 -18.89 7.68
N THR A 128 8.26 -19.30 6.43
CA THR A 128 8.19 -20.69 5.98
C THR A 128 9.24 -20.94 4.89
N ASN A 129 9.85 -22.12 4.86
CA ASN A 129 10.89 -22.46 3.88
C ASN A 129 10.34 -22.98 2.54
N GLU A 130 9.08 -22.69 2.23
CA GLU A 130 8.45 -23.04 0.94
C GLU A 130 9.01 -22.25 -0.24
N THR A 131 9.63 -21.09 0.01
CA THR A 131 10.27 -20.24 -0.99
C THR A 131 11.62 -19.72 -0.48
N ASP A 132 12.51 -19.32 -1.40
CA ASP A 132 13.85 -18.80 -1.05
C ASP A 132 13.81 -17.50 -0.22
N VAL A 133 12.70 -16.75 -0.30
CA VAL A 133 12.47 -15.50 0.45
C VAL A 133 11.68 -15.73 1.74
N LEU A 134 11.54 -16.99 2.16
CA LEU A 134 10.90 -17.42 3.40
C LEU A 134 9.41 -17.03 3.55
N MET A 135 8.71 -16.85 2.43
CA MET A 135 7.28 -16.53 2.37
C MET A 135 6.44 -17.74 1.93
N PRO A 136 5.15 -17.82 2.32
CA PRO A 136 4.24 -18.84 1.80
C PRO A 136 4.14 -18.77 0.28
N ALA A 137 4.20 -19.91 -0.39
CA ALA A 137 4.12 -19.96 -1.85
C ALA A 137 2.83 -19.29 -2.40
N PRO A 138 1.62 -19.53 -1.85
CA PRO A 138 0.38 -19.01 -2.42
C PRO A 138 0.35 -17.47 -2.57
N ILE A 139 0.68 -16.74 -1.49
CA ILE A 139 0.72 -15.28 -1.52
C ILE A 139 1.87 -14.74 -2.38
N THR A 140 3.02 -15.44 -2.37
CA THR A 140 4.18 -15.07 -3.21
C THR A 140 3.83 -15.11 -4.69
N TYR A 141 3.15 -16.15 -5.15
CA TYR A 141 2.74 -16.27 -6.55
C TYR A 141 1.60 -15.32 -6.92
N ALA A 142 0.62 -15.11 -6.04
CA ALA A 142 -0.41 -14.09 -6.26
C ALA A 142 0.21 -12.69 -6.45
N HIS A 143 1.15 -12.28 -5.59
CA HIS A 143 1.88 -11.01 -5.77
C HIS A 143 2.63 -10.95 -7.11
N ARG A 144 3.36 -12.01 -7.47
CA ARG A 144 4.11 -12.07 -8.75
C ARG A 144 3.20 -11.94 -9.97
N LEU A 145 1.97 -12.46 -9.92
CA LEU A 145 1.01 -12.36 -11.03
C LEU A 145 0.59 -10.91 -11.30
N VAL A 146 0.16 -10.17 -10.27
CA VAL A 146 -0.23 -8.76 -10.44
C VAL A 146 0.97 -7.85 -10.70
N GLN A 147 2.15 -8.17 -10.14
CA GLN A 147 3.38 -7.46 -10.47
C GLN A 147 3.75 -7.64 -11.95
N ARG A 148 3.65 -8.88 -12.46
CA ARG A 148 3.89 -9.15 -13.88
C ARG A 148 2.86 -8.45 -14.77
N GLN A 149 1.58 -8.43 -14.38
CA GLN A 149 0.54 -7.70 -15.10
C GLN A 149 0.86 -6.21 -15.22
N ALA A 150 1.29 -5.58 -14.12
CA ALA A 150 1.68 -4.17 -14.13
C ALA A 150 2.94 -3.93 -15.00
N GLU A 151 3.93 -4.82 -14.94
CA GLU A 151 5.13 -4.74 -15.77
C GLU A 151 4.81 -4.80 -17.28
N VAL A 152 4.01 -5.79 -17.71
CA VAL A 152 3.66 -5.96 -19.13
C VAL A 152 2.71 -4.87 -19.66
N ARG A 153 1.96 -4.22 -18.76
CA ARG A 153 1.22 -2.99 -19.06
C ARG A 153 2.19 -1.83 -19.27
N LYS A 154 3.04 -1.55 -18.28
CA LYS A 154 3.98 -0.40 -18.28
C LYS A 154 5.02 -0.48 -19.40
N ASN A 155 5.51 -1.67 -19.75
CA ASN A 155 6.50 -1.85 -20.81
C ASN A 155 5.89 -1.96 -22.23
N GLY A 156 4.56 -1.86 -22.37
CA GLY A 156 3.87 -1.87 -23.66
C GLY A 156 3.76 -3.24 -24.34
N THR A 157 4.12 -4.35 -23.67
CA THR A 157 3.92 -5.70 -24.22
C THR A 157 2.43 -5.99 -24.46
N LEU A 158 1.57 -5.56 -23.53
CA LEU A 158 0.12 -5.63 -23.64
C LEU A 158 -0.48 -4.22 -23.48
N PRO A 159 -0.43 -3.38 -24.53
CA PRO A 159 -0.73 -1.95 -24.43
C PRO A 159 -2.22 -1.64 -24.19
N TRP A 160 -3.09 -2.64 -24.31
CA TRP A 160 -4.53 -2.53 -24.05
C TRP A 160 -4.88 -2.71 -22.57
N LEU A 161 -3.93 -3.13 -21.72
CA LEU A 161 -4.15 -3.28 -20.29
C LEU A 161 -4.35 -1.92 -19.61
N ARG A 162 -5.20 -1.92 -18.59
CA ARG A 162 -5.43 -0.78 -17.68
C ARG A 162 -4.82 -1.05 -16.30
N PRO A 163 -4.72 -0.04 -15.42
CA PRO A 163 -4.03 -0.19 -14.15
C PRO A 163 -4.62 -1.23 -13.20
N ASP A 164 -5.95 -1.25 -13.00
CA ASP A 164 -6.62 -2.17 -12.07
C ASP A 164 -6.59 -3.64 -12.54
N ALA A 165 -6.23 -4.53 -11.61
CA ALA A 165 -6.13 -5.96 -11.80
C ALA A 165 -6.08 -6.68 -10.45
N LYS A 166 -6.58 -7.92 -10.44
CA LYS A 166 -6.57 -8.85 -9.30
C LYS A 166 -6.04 -10.21 -9.74
N SER A 167 -5.47 -10.96 -8.82
CA SER A 167 -5.05 -12.35 -9.03
C SER A 167 -5.41 -13.20 -7.83
N GLN A 168 -5.69 -14.47 -8.08
CA GLN A 168 -5.96 -15.46 -7.05
C GLN A 168 -5.39 -16.80 -7.50
N VAL A 169 -4.76 -17.53 -6.58
CA VAL A 169 -4.17 -18.84 -6.85
C VAL A 169 -4.54 -19.81 -5.75
N THR A 170 -4.96 -21.02 -6.14
CA THR A 170 -5.28 -22.12 -5.24
C THR A 170 -4.23 -23.21 -5.39
N PHE A 171 -3.50 -23.48 -4.32
CA PHE A 171 -2.44 -24.48 -4.27
C PHE A 171 -2.98 -25.80 -3.71
N GLN A 172 -2.51 -26.90 -4.29
CA GLN A 172 -2.68 -28.23 -3.76
C GLN A 172 -1.53 -28.53 -2.78
N TYR A 173 -1.88 -28.90 -1.56
CA TYR A 173 -0.94 -29.35 -0.54
C TYR A 173 -1.13 -30.84 -0.24
N ASP A 174 -0.03 -31.60 -0.29
CA ASP A 174 0.04 -32.99 0.15
C ASP A 174 1.17 -33.12 1.18
N ASP A 175 0.85 -33.75 2.32
CA ASP A 175 1.74 -33.87 3.48
C ASP A 175 2.46 -32.56 3.88
N GLY A 176 1.75 -31.43 3.82
CA GLY A 176 2.28 -30.11 4.18
C GLY A 176 3.24 -29.51 3.16
N LYS A 177 3.35 -30.09 1.96
CA LYS A 177 4.16 -29.56 0.85
C LYS A 177 3.29 -29.20 -0.34
N VAL A 178 3.69 -28.15 -1.05
CA VAL A 178 3.11 -27.77 -2.34
C VAL A 178 3.36 -28.90 -3.34
N VAL A 179 2.29 -29.40 -3.97
CA VAL A 179 2.37 -30.42 -5.04
C VAL A 179 1.84 -29.94 -6.38
N GLY A 180 1.14 -28.80 -6.42
CA GLY A 180 0.61 -28.23 -7.64
C GLY A 180 -0.26 -27.00 -7.40
N ILE A 181 -0.82 -26.48 -8.49
CA ILE A 181 -1.84 -25.42 -8.51
C ILE A 181 -3.08 -26.06 -9.17
N ASP A 182 -4.24 -25.89 -8.56
CA ASP A 182 -5.53 -26.45 -9.02
C ASP A 182 -6.14 -25.66 -10.19
#